data_AF-A0A830H539-F1
#
_entry.id   AF-A0A830H539-F1
#
_cell.length_a   1.000
_cell.length_b   1.000
_cell.length_c   1.000
_cell.angle_alpha   90.00
_cell.angle_beta   90.00
_cell.angle_gamma   90.00
#
_symmetry.space_group_name_H-M   'P 1'
#
loop_
_entity.id
_entity.type
_entity.pdbx_description
1 polymer ?
#
loop_
_entity_poly.entity_id
_entity_poly.type
_entity_poly.pdbx_seq_one_letter_code
_entity_poly.pdbx_strand_id
1 'polypeptide(L)'
;MTAVPPPPPRAPPPSSTTSTAEHESEERKFSLSPVERNLSSVGSPPRKESDTINQEELHQRECVFPVDDKSPADATAGVSVAGIGTSQLSLQMHKDLLKKKVYKWVMFRIDKHLIRAQQVGMKKSGASYSDFVSMLPCDEARFGVVDVDLINSDGCKLSRIVFVHWAPDTAPAMHKMKSASSAQHFKNLLQGVSVELQASDLDEMGEEGLMSRIRDSMTRR
;
A
#
# COMPACT_ATOMS: atom_id res chain seq x y z
N MET A 1 5.64 40.65 40.48
CA MET A 1 4.63 39.57 40.45
C MET A 1 3.63 39.91 39.36
N THR A 2 3.82 39.38 38.16
CA THR A 2 2.99 39.70 36.98
C THR A 2 2.00 38.56 36.77
N ALA A 3 0.71 38.81 36.99
CA ALA A 3 -0.35 37.82 36.90
C ALA A 3 -0.73 37.57 35.42
N VAL A 4 -0.74 36.30 35.02
CA VAL A 4 -1.18 35.83 33.69
C VAL A 4 -2.71 35.66 33.71
N PRO A 5 -3.47 36.21 32.75
CA PRO A 5 -4.92 36.03 32.71
C PRO A 5 -5.33 34.63 32.18
N PRO A 6 -6.49 34.10 32.62
CA PRO A 6 -6.94 32.75 32.27
C PRO A 6 -7.53 32.66 30.84
N PRO A 7 -7.50 31.47 30.20
CA PRO A 7 -8.05 31.25 28.86
C PRO A 7 -9.60 31.17 28.84
N PRO A 8 -10.24 31.48 27.68
CA PRO A 8 -11.69 31.44 27.54
C PRO A 8 -12.27 30.01 27.43
N PRO A 9 -13.57 29.82 27.76
CA PRO A 9 -14.21 28.51 27.81
C PRO A 9 -14.50 27.92 26.42
N ARG A 10 -14.36 26.60 26.32
CA ARG A 10 -14.54 25.76 25.11
C ARG A 10 -16.02 25.51 24.83
N ALA A 11 -16.45 25.68 23.58
CA ALA A 11 -17.81 25.40 23.12
C ALA A 11 -18.14 23.88 23.12
N PRO A 12 -19.40 23.48 23.39
CA PRO A 12 -19.84 22.08 23.33
C PRO A 12 -20.21 21.62 21.91
N PRO A 13 -20.12 20.31 21.59
CA PRO A 13 -20.58 19.75 20.33
C PRO A 13 -22.11 19.57 20.28
N PRO A 14 -22.75 19.57 19.10
CA PRO A 14 -24.17 19.28 18.98
C PRO A 14 -24.45 17.77 19.01
N SER A 15 -25.41 17.37 19.84
CA SER A 15 -26.06 16.05 19.83
C SER A 15 -27.56 16.20 19.63
N SER A 16 -28.15 15.15 19.03
CA SER A 16 -29.58 14.83 18.92
C SER A 16 -30.29 15.47 17.72
N THR A 17 -31.02 14.73 16.89
CA THR A 17 -32.34 14.21 17.29
C THR A 17 -32.90 13.18 16.29
N THR A 18 -33.37 12.07 16.85
CA THR A 18 -34.34 11.10 16.30
C THR A 18 -35.63 11.77 15.82
N SER A 19 -36.14 11.41 14.64
CA SER A 19 -37.57 11.59 14.33
C SER A 19 -38.12 10.45 13.48
N THR A 20 -39.17 9.85 14.03
CA THR A 20 -40.06 8.81 13.50
C THR A 20 -41.16 9.44 12.63
N ALA A 21 -41.82 8.59 11.82
CA ALA A 21 -43.14 8.77 11.14
C ALA A 21 -43.03 9.38 9.70
N GLU A 22 -43.75 8.99 8.64
CA GLU A 22 -45.04 8.29 8.43
C GLU A 22 -45.09 7.55 7.07
N HIS A 23 -46.25 6.95 6.79
CA HIS A 23 -46.58 5.84 5.90
C HIS A 23 -47.63 6.30 4.85
N GLU A 24 -47.40 6.10 3.55
CA GLU A 24 -48.45 6.11 2.49
C GLU A 24 -47.81 5.51 1.21
N SER A 25 -48.04 4.25 0.84
CA SER A 25 -49.17 3.71 0.06
C SER A 25 -49.48 4.44 -1.25
N GLU A 26 -49.01 3.92 -2.40
CA GLU A 26 -49.89 3.82 -3.57
C GLU A 26 -49.46 2.65 -4.49
N GLU A 27 -50.23 1.57 -4.43
CA GLU A 27 -50.31 0.57 -5.48
C GLU A 27 -51.15 1.12 -6.64
N ARG A 28 -50.68 0.98 -7.89
CA ARG A 28 -51.60 0.82 -9.03
C ARG A 28 -51.10 -0.26 -9.99
N LYS A 29 -51.78 -1.40 -9.87
CA LYS A 29 -51.95 -2.49 -10.84
C LYS A 29 -52.22 -1.98 -12.26
N PHE A 30 -51.67 -2.68 -13.25
CA PHE A 30 -52.43 -2.99 -14.47
C PHE A 30 -52.16 -4.45 -14.93
N SER A 31 -53.24 -5.22 -14.94
CA SER A 31 -53.52 -6.56 -15.51
C SER A 31 -52.72 -6.98 -16.76
N LEU A 32 -52.15 -8.20 -16.80
CA LEU A 32 -52.67 -9.50 -17.34
C LEU A 32 -52.95 -9.48 -18.88
N SER A 33 -52.06 -10.03 -19.72
CA SER A 33 -51.89 -11.44 -20.22
C SER A 33 -52.70 -11.71 -21.53
N PRO A 34 -52.31 -12.60 -22.49
CA PRO A 34 -52.16 -14.03 -22.23
C PRO A 34 -51.14 -14.85 -23.09
N VAL A 35 -50.99 -16.09 -22.63
CA VAL A 35 -50.42 -17.35 -23.15
C VAL A 35 -50.30 -17.53 -24.67
N GLU A 36 -49.21 -18.17 -25.11
CA GLU A 36 -49.21 -19.21 -26.14
C GLU A 36 -48.16 -20.27 -25.76
N ARG A 37 -48.60 -21.53 -25.71
CA ARG A 37 -47.74 -22.72 -25.55
C ARG A 37 -47.23 -23.10 -26.94
N ASN A 38 -45.95 -23.45 -27.06
CA ASN A 38 -45.61 -24.51 -27.99
C ASN A 38 -44.35 -25.29 -27.57
N LEU A 39 -44.52 -26.61 -27.50
CA LEU A 39 -43.49 -27.61 -27.31
C LEU A 39 -42.96 -28.01 -28.69
N SER A 40 -41.64 -27.90 -28.92
CA SER A 40 -40.93 -28.88 -29.75
C SER A 40 -39.44 -28.84 -29.50
N SER A 41 -38.93 -30.02 -29.15
CA SER A 41 -37.53 -30.46 -29.04
C SER A 41 -36.63 -30.00 -30.19
N VAL A 42 -35.36 -29.67 -29.88
CA VAL A 42 -34.13 -30.29 -30.41
C VAL A 42 -32.91 -29.37 -30.15
N GLY A 43 -31.95 -29.90 -29.38
CA GLY A 43 -30.53 -29.83 -29.70
C GLY A 43 -29.68 -28.62 -29.26
N SER A 44 -28.68 -28.93 -28.43
CA SER A 44 -27.32 -28.33 -28.37
C SER A 44 -27.06 -27.28 -27.24
N PRO A 45 -25.79 -27.03 -26.87
CA PRO A 45 -25.21 -27.22 -25.54
C PRO A 45 -25.20 -25.92 -24.71
N PRO A 46 -24.71 -25.91 -23.45
CA PRO A 46 -24.83 -24.73 -22.60
C PRO A 46 -24.13 -23.53 -23.23
N ARG A 47 -24.87 -22.42 -23.27
CA ARG A 47 -24.37 -21.09 -23.60
C ARG A 47 -23.29 -20.77 -22.58
N LYS A 48 -22.06 -20.59 -23.05
CA LYS A 48 -20.95 -20.06 -22.24
C LYS A 48 -21.42 -18.74 -21.64
N GLU A 49 -21.61 -18.70 -20.33
CA GLU A 49 -21.39 -17.47 -19.57
C GLU A 49 -19.95 -17.08 -19.87
N SER A 50 -19.83 -16.07 -20.72
CA SER A 50 -18.59 -15.37 -20.92
C SER A 50 -18.29 -14.65 -19.62
N ASP A 51 -17.52 -15.30 -18.75
CA ASP A 51 -16.70 -14.65 -17.74
C ASP A 51 -15.88 -13.58 -18.47
N THR A 52 -16.34 -12.34 -18.41
CA THR A 52 -15.48 -11.18 -18.62
C THR A 52 -14.50 -11.17 -17.46
N ILE A 53 -13.47 -12.02 -17.55
CA ILE A 53 -12.30 -11.97 -16.68
C ILE A 53 -11.69 -10.59 -16.92
N ASN A 54 -11.82 -9.69 -15.95
CA ASN A 54 -11.23 -8.36 -15.98
C ASN A 54 -9.73 -8.47 -16.27
N GLN A 55 -9.32 -8.11 -17.48
CA GLN A 55 -7.92 -8.15 -17.91
C GLN A 55 -7.01 -7.27 -17.04
N GLU A 56 -7.58 -6.24 -16.39
CA GLU A 56 -6.90 -5.40 -15.40
C GLU A 56 -6.49 -6.17 -14.14
N GLU A 57 -7.31 -7.13 -13.68
CA GLU A 57 -7.01 -7.94 -12.49
C GLU A 57 -5.97 -9.04 -12.80
N LEU A 58 -5.90 -9.50 -14.06
CA LEU A 58 -4.90 -10.46 -14.51
C LEU A 58 -3.50 -9.82 -14.64
N HIS A 59 -3.42 -8.58 -15.15
CA HIS A 59 -2.16 -7.84 -15.25
C HIS A 59 -1.53 -7.55 -13.88
N GLN A 60 -2.36 -7.26 -12.88
CA GLN A 60 -1.92 -7.02 -11.49
C GLN A 60 -1.29 -8.25 -10.82
N ARG A 61 -1.66 -9.47 -11.23
CA ARG A 61 -1.11 -10.73 -10.70
C ARG A 61 0.22 -11.14 -11.33
N GLU A 62 0.53 -10.68 -12.55
CA GLU A 62 1.80 -11.01 -13.22
C GLU A 62 2.94 -10.04 -12.86
N CYS A 63 2.63 -8.79 -12.50
CA CYS A 63 3.66 -7.80 -12.17
C CYS A 63 4.15 -7.85 -10.72
N VAL A 64 3.41 -8.54 -9.85
CA VAL A 64 3.70 -8.67 -8.42
C VAL A 64 3.81 -10.11 -7.97
N PHE A 65 4.98 -10.47 -7.45
CA PHE A 65 5.25 -11.82 -6.98
C PHE A 65 5.32 -11.86 -5.45
N PRO A 66 4.59 -12.79 -4.79
CA PRO A 66 4.82 -13.10 -3.40
C PRO A 66 6.22 -13.70 -3.26
N VAL A 67 6.94 -13.27 -2.22
CA VAL A 67 8.24 -13.87 -1.91
C VAL A 67 7.99 -15.16 -1.13
N ASP A 68 8.20 -16.31 -1.76
CA ASP A 68 8.09 -17.63 -1.11
C ASP A 68 9.15 -17.80 -0.02
N ASP A 69 8.81 -17.42 1.20
CA ASP A 69 9.65 -17.57 2.38
C ASP A 69 9.20 -18.79 3.20
N LYS A 70 9.50 -20.00 2.72
CA LYS A 70 9.42 -21.24 3.51
C LYS A 70 10.81 -21.72 3.89
N SER A 71 11.46 -21.09 4.87
CA SER A 71 12.60 -21.73 5.54
C SER A 71 12.84 -21.21 6.97
N PRO A 72 12.94 -22.08 7.98
CA PRO A 72 13.09 -21.70 9.40
C PRO A 72 14.53 -21.45 9.87
N ALA A 73 15.51 -21.25 8.98
CA ALA A 73 16.89 -20.91 9.35
C ALA A 73 17.31 -19.56 8.75
N ASP A 74 16.66 -18.49 9.18
CA ASP A 74 16.88 -17.16 8.60
C ASP A 74 18.16 -16.52 9.17
N ALA A 75 19.24 -16.52 8.39
CA ALA A 75 20.45 -15.78 8.69
C ALA A 75 20.08 -14.30 8.86
N THR A 76 20.14 -13.82 10.09
CA THR A 76 19.70 -12.46 10.44
C THR A 76 20.88 -11.50 10.34
N ALA A 77 20.74 -10.45 9.52
CA ALA A 77 21.77 -9.44 9.29
C ALA A 77 21.74 -8.32 10.34
N GLY A 78 21.90 -8.71 11.61
CA GLY A 78 21.86 -7.80 12.76
C GLY A 78 20.47 -7.58 13.34
N VAL A 79 20.42 -6.99 14.54
CA VAL A 79 19.21 -6.76 15.31
C VAL A 79 19.08 -5.29 15.68
N SER A 80 17.88 -4.75 15.57
CA SER A 80 17.54 -3.39 16.03
C SER A 80 17.39 -3.32 17.55
N VAL A 81 17.33 -2.11 18.10
CA VAL A 81 17.09 -1.87 19.54
C VAL A 81 15.79 -2.49 20.06
N ALA A 82 14.79 -2.65 19.18
CA ALA A 82 13.52 -3.30 19.49
C ALA A 82 13.57 -4.85 19.39
N GLY A 83 14.75 -5.44 19.22
CA GLY A 83 14.92 -6.88 19.08
C GLY A 83 14.39 -7.42 17.75
N ILE A 84 14.26 -6.57 16.72
CA ILE A 84 13.80 -6.98 15.38
C ILE A 84 15.02 -7.18 14.49
N GLY A 85 15.20 -8.41 14.02
CA GLY A 85 16.20 -8.80 13.06
C GLY A 85 15.83 -8.44 11.62
N THR A 86 16.79 -8.48 10.72
CA THR A 86 16.57 -8.33 9.27
C THR A 86 16.93 -9.61 8.54
N SER A 87 16.02 -10.13 7.70
CA SER A 87 16.31 -11.34 6.92
C SER A 87 17.35 -11.07 5.83
N GLN A 88 18.26 -12.02 5.63
CA GLN A 88 19.25 -11.95 4.54
C GLN A 88 18.57 -11.87 3.17
N LEU A 89 17.42 -12.53 2.99
CA LEU A 89 16.66 -12.47 1.74
C LEU A 89 16.18 -11.04 1.45
N SER A 90 15.72 -10.32 2.49
CA SER A 90 15.31 -8.91 2.37
C SER A 90 16.45 -8.03 1.85
N LEU A 91 17.66 -8.22 2.39
CA LEU A 91 18.84 -7.49 1.92
C LEU A 91 19.27 -7.90 0.50
N GLN A 92 19.13 -9.17 0.15
CA GLN A 92 19.43 -9.65 -1.19
C GLN A 92 18.48 -9.05 -2.24
N MET A 93 17.19 -8.97 -1.94
CA MET A 93 16.21 -8.33 -2.83
C MET A 93 16.50 -6.85 -3.04
N HIS A 94 16.87 -6.13 -1.98
CA HIS A 94 17.33 -4.73 -2.11
C HIS A 94 18.58 -4.61 -3.00
N LYS A 95 19.58 -5.47 -2.80
CA LYS A 95 20.78 -5.48 -3.65
C LYS A 95 20.46 -5.73 -5.12
N ASP A 96 19.50 -6.62 -5.40
CA ASP A 96 19.06 -6.92 -6.76
C ASP A 96 18.29 -5.74 -7.38
N LEU A 97 17.49 -5.00 -6.59
CA LEU A 97 16.85 -3.75 -7.01
C LEU A 97 17.90 -2.71 -7.41
N LEU A 98 18.96 -2.52 -6.62
CA LEU A 98 20.02 -1.55 -6.92
C LEU A 98 20.87 -1.94 -8.12
N LYS A 99 21.40 -3.17 -8.12
CA LYS A 99 22.45 -3.60 -9.06
C LYS A 99 21.88 -4.07 -10.38
N LYS A 100 20.82 -4.90 -10.32
CA LYS A 100 20.22 -5.50 -11.50
C LYS A 100 19.06 -4.66 -12.05
N LYS A 101 18.52 -3.73 -11.25
CA LYS A 101 17.34 -2.91 -11.59
C LYS A 101 16.16 -3.74 -12.09
N VAL A 102 16.04 -4.98 -11.60
CA VAL A 102 14.97 -5.92 -11.99
C VAL A 102 13.65 -5.60 -11.30
N TYR A 103 13.71 -5.01 -10.11
CA TYR A 103 12.56 -4.62 -9.31
C TYR A 103 12.35 -3.11 -9.38
N LYS A 104 11.10 -2.69 -9.56
CA LYS A 104 10.69 -1.29 -9.41
C LYS A 104 10.53 -0.94 -7.94
N TRP A 105 9.97 -1.88 -7.18
CA TRP A 105 9.77 -1.74 -5.75
C TRP A 105 9.81 -3.10 -5.06
N VAL A 106 10.14 -3.08 -3.77
CA VAL A 106 10.10 -4.24 -2.88
C VAL A 106 9.38 -3.83 -1.60
N MET A 107 8.40 -4.63 -1.19
CA MET A 107 7.65 -4.45 0.04
C MET A 107 8.11 -5.44 1.09
N PHE A 108 8.31 -4.96 2.31
CA PHE A 108 8.73 -5.73 3.47
C PHE A 108 7.72 -5.60 4.60
N ARG A 109 7.61 -6.67 5.40
CA ARG A 109 6.79 -6.70 6.60
C ARG A 109 7.62 -7.15 7.79
N ILE A 110 7.21 -6.76 8.98
CA ILE A 110 7.76 -7.31 10.23
C ILE A 110 6.91 -8.53 10.60
N ASP A 111 7.50 -9.71 10.55
CA ASP A 111 6.92 -10.95 11.05
C ASP A 111 7.53 -11.27 12.42
N LYS A 112 6.74 -11.09 13.49
CA LYS A 112 7.16 -11.26 14.90
C LYS A 112 8.33 -10.36 15.31
N HIS A 113 9.56 -10.78 15.01
CA HIS A 113 10.84 -10.17 15.34
C HIS A 113 11.80 -10.17 14.15
N LEU A 114 11.30 -10.28 12.91
CA LEU A 114 12.13 -10.36 11.72
C LEU A 114 11.50 -9.61 10.55
N ILE A 115 12.29 -8.77 9.88
CA ILE A 115 11.89 -8.07 8.65
C ILE A 115 12.06 -9.01 7.46
N ARG A 116 10.95 -9.37 6.84
CA ARG A 116 10.87 -10.27 5.68
C ARG A 116 10.34 -9.52 4.45
N ALA A 117 10.86 -9.85 3.27
CA ALA A 117 10.27 -9.43 2.02
C ALA A 117 8.91 -10.12 1.83
N GLN A 118 7.90 -9.36 1.43
CA GLN A 118 6.54 -9.85 1.25
C GLN A 118 6.17 -9.92 -0.23
N GLN A 119 6.40 -8.83 -0.96
CA GLN A 119 6.03 -8.68 -2.37
C GLN A 119 7.09 -7.88 -3.13
N VAL A 120 7.22 -8.15 -4.42
CA VAL A 120 8.11 -7.41 -5.32
C VAL A 120 7.38 -7.00 -6.58
N GLY A 121 7.60 -5.77 -7.05
CA GLY A 121 7.12 -5.29 -8.34
C GLY A 121 8.24 -5.35 -9.37
N MET A 122 8.04 -6.04 -10.49
CA MET A 122 9.08 -6.18 -11.52
C MET A 122 9.05 -5.01 -12.52
N LYS A 123 10.21 -4.42 -12.83
CA LYS A 123 10.31 -3.36 -13.85
C LYS A 123 9.87 -3.86 -15.24
N LYS A 124 10.29 -5.08 -15.60
CA LYS A 124 10.00 -5.67 -16.91
C LYS A 124 8.50 -5.93 -17.16
N SER A 125 7.73 -6.06 -16.08
CA SER A 125 6.30 -6.33 -16.13
C SER A 125 5.45 -5.06 -16.04
N GLY A 126 6.10 -3.89 -16.05
CA GLY A 126 5.40 -2.60 -15.95
C GLY A 126 4.92 -2.23 -14.56
N ALA A 127 5.42 -2.88 -13.49
CA ALA A 127 5.02 -2.53 -12.12
C ALA A 127 5.29 -1.04 -11.87
N SER A 128 4.26 -0.33 -11.42
CA SER A 128 4.28 1.11 -11.19
C SER A 128 4.33 1.44 -9.69
N TYR A 129 4.54 2.71 -9.36
CA TYR A 129 4.43 3.16 -7.97
C TYR A 129 2.98 3.13 -7.46
N SER A 130 2.00 3.40 -8.33
CA SER A 130 0.59 3.30 -7.98
C SER A 130 0.21 1.89 -7.52
N ASP A 131 0.75 0.84 -8.17
CA ASP A 131 0.57 -0.56 -7.75
C ASP A 131 1.16 -0.83 -6.36
N PHE A 132 2.28 -0.19 -6.03
CA PHE A 132 2.85 -0.31 -4.69
C PHE A 132 1.92 0.30 -3.63
N VAL A 133 1.37 1.49 -3.89
CA VAL A 133 0.48 2.21 -2.97
C VAL A 133 -0.84 1.46 -2.79
N SER A 134 -1.41 0.90 -3.86
CA SER A 134 -2.66 0.13 -3.78
C SER A 134 -2.53 -1.17 -2.99
N MET A 135 -1.30 -1.69 -2.84
CA MET A 135 -1.00 -2.88 -2.05
C MET A 135 -0.69 -2.60 -0.59
N LEU A 136 -0.65 -1.33 -0.16
CA LEU A 136 -0.43 -0.99 1.23
C LEU A 136 -1.67 -1.31 2.07
N PRO A 137 -1.52 -2.08 3.16
CA PRO A 137 -2.65 -2.44 4.02
C PRO A 137 -3.04 -1.27 4.93
N CYS A 138 -4.34 -1.09 5.19
CA CYS A 138 -4.80 -0.02 6.09
C CYS A 138 -4.53 -0.30 7.57
N ASP A 139 -4.34 -1.57 7.95
CA ASP A 139 -4.32 -2.09 9.32
C ASP A 139 -2.93 -2.51 9.83
N GLU A 140 -1.93 -2.55 8.96
CA GLU A 140 -0.58 -3.00 9.33
C GLU A 140 0.52 -2.08 8.80
N ALA A 141 1.61 -1.98 9.57
CA ALA A 141 2.79 -1.25 9.12
C ALA A 141 3.60 -2.05 8.09
N ARG A 142 4.18 -1.36 7.12
CA ARG A 142 5.02 -1.93 6.06
C ARG A 142 6.24 -1.05 5.80
N PHE A 143 7.30 -1.68 5.34
CA PHE A 143 8.42 -0.96 4.73
C PHE A 143 8.41 -1.19 3.23
N GLY A 144 8.90 -0.21 2.47
CA GLY A 144 9.06 -0.30 1.04
C GLY A 144 10.41 0.26 0.63
N VAL A 145 10.95 -0.25 -0.47
CA VAL A 145 12.00 0.42 -1.21
C VAL A 145 11.52 0.56 -2.64
N VAL A 146 11.57 1.77 -3.17
CA VAL A 146 11.10 2.10 -4.52
C VAL A 146 12.25 2.76 -5.29
N ASP A 147 12.49 2.31 -6.52
CA ASP A 147 13.38 2.98 -7.46
C ASP A 147 12.58 3.95 -8.34
N VAL A 148 12.77 5.25 -8.10
CA VAL A 148 12.07 6.32 -8.81
C VAL A 148 12.99 6.87 -9.90
N ASP A 149 12.53 6.78 -11.14
CA ASP A 149 13.24 7.29 -12.30
C ASP A 149 12.73 8.71 -12.58
N LEU A 150 13.61 9.71 -12.52
CA LEU A 150 13.32 11.13 -12.73
C LEU A 150 14.06 11.65 -13.95
N ILE A 151 13.52 12.71 -14.55
CA ILE A 151 14.16 13.42 -15.65
C ILE A 151 14.42 14.84 -15.16
N ASN A 152 15.69 15.26 -15.13
CA ASN A 152 16.03 16.63 -14.79
C ASN A 152 15.70 17.58 -15.95
N SER A 153 15.69 18.89 -15.69
CA SER A 153 15.54 19.92 -16.73
C SER A 153 16.52 19.78 -17.89
N ASP A 154 17.69 19.19 -17.65
CA ASP A 154 18.73 18.95 -18.65
C ASP A 154 18.48 17.70 -19.51
N GLY A 155 17.33 17.02 -19.33
CA GLY A 155 17.01 15.76 -20.00
C GLY A 155 17.76 14.53 -19.44
N CYS A 156 18.61 14.73 -18.43
CA CYS A 156 19.35 13.66 -17.76
C CYS A 156 18.41 12.80 -16.90
N LYS A 157 18.41 11.49 -17.15
CA LYS A 157 17.69 10.50 -16.32
C LYS A 157 18.46 10.24 -15.03
N LEU A 158 17.82 10.47 -13.89
CA LEU A 158 18.36 10.21 -12.58
C LEU A 158 17.47 9.20 -11.86
N SER A 159 18.04 8.12 -11.34
CA SER A 159 17.32 7.14 -10.54
C SER A 159 17.60 7.40 -9.06
N ARG A 160 16.56 7.43 -8.24
CA ARG A 160 16.59 7.72 -6.81
C ARG A 160 15.89 6.61 -6.06
N ILE A 161 16.61 6.06 -5.09
CA ILE A 161 16.08 5.01 -4.22
C ILE A 161 15.40 5.67 -3.04
N VAL A 162 14.12 5.42 -2.89
CA VAL A 162 13.30 5.96 -1.80
C VAL A 162 12.96 4.83 -0.84
N PHE A 163 13.29 5.03 0.42
CA PHE A 163 12.82 4.19 1.51
C PHE A 163 11.46 4.69 1.97
N VAL A 164 10.47 3.80 2.00
CA VAL A 164 9.10 4.10 2.39
C VAL A 164 8.81 3.42 3.72
N HIS A 165 8.35 4.18 4.70
CA HIS A 165 7.83 3.67 5.96
C HIS A 165 6.34 3.99 6.05
N TRP A 166 5.53 2.95 5.88
CA TRP A 166 4.09 3.00 5.99
C TRP A 166 3.66 2.60 7.39
N ALA A 167 2.95 3.46 8.09
CA ALA A 167 2.41 3.19 9.42
C ALA A 167 1.04 3.85 9.59
N PRO A 168 -0.05 3.20 9.16
CA PRO A 168 -1.36 3.81 9.19
C PRO A 168 -1.87 3.97 10.61
N ASP A 169 -2.68 5.00 10.86
CA ASP A 169 -3.13 5.29 12.22
C ASP A 169 -3.99 4.18 12.83
N THR A 170 -4.72 3.45 11.98
CA THR A 170 -5.55 2.31 12.41
C THR A 170 -4.72 1.08 12.80
N ALA A 171 -3.42 1.04 12.48
CA ALA A 171 -2.57 -0.07 12.87
C ALA A 171 -2.39 -0.14 14.39
N PRO A 172 -2.32 -1.36 14.97
CA PRO A 172 -2.10 -1.55 16.39
C PRO A 172 -0.86 -0.80 16.90
N ALA A 173 -0.97 -0.16 18.06
CA ALA A 173 0.10 0.65 18.65
C ALA A 173 1.44 -0.10 18.72
N MET A 174 1.42 -1.39 19.06
CA MET A 174 2.61 -2.24 19.08
C MET A 174 3.25 -2.42 17.71
N HIS A 175 2.46 -2.56 16.63
CA HIS A 175 2.99 -2.66 15.27
C HIS A 175 3.64 -1.34 14.83
N LYS A 176 2.99 -0.21 15.10
CA LYS A 176 3.55 1.13 14.85
C LYS A 176 4.87 1.31 15.60
N MET A 177 4.87 1.02 16.90
CA MET A 177 6.06 1.12 17.75
C MET A 177 7.23 0.26 17.25
N LYS A 178 6.97 -1.02 16.94
CA LYS A 178 7.97 -1.96 16.41
C LYS A 178 8.54 -1.47 15.07
N SER A 179 7.67 -1.05 14.15
CA SER A 179 8.12 -0.54 12.85
C SER A 179 8.95 0.73 12.99
N ALA A 180 8.50 1.72 13.76
CA ALA A 180 9.22 2.96 13.98
C ALA A 180 10.59 2.73 14.64
N SER A 181 10.65 1.87 15.65
CA SER A 181 11.91 1.57 16.38
C SER A 181 12.92 0.81 15.52
N SER A 182 12.45 0.07 14.50
CA SER A 182 13.31 -0.73 13.62
C SER A 182 13.57 -0.07 12.26
N ALA A 183 12.83 0.97 11.90
CA ALA A 183 12.95 1.69 10.63
C ALA A 183 14.38 2.17 10.39
N GLN A 184 14.99 2.85 11.36
CA GLN A 184 16.35 3.39 11.22
C GLN A 184 17.39 2.26 11.09
N HIS A 185 17.25 1.18 11.85
CA HIS A 185 18.14 0.03 11.75
C HIS A 185 18.06 -0.61 10.35
N PHE A 186 16.84 -0.84 9.87
CA PHE A 186 16.63 -1.41 8.55
C PHE A 186 17.17 -0.50 7.44
N LYS A 187 16.86 0.80 7.49
CA LYS A 187 17.39 1.81 6.57
C LYS A 187 18.92 1.81 6.52
N ASN A 188 19.59 1.68 7.66
CA ASN A 188 21.06 1.64 7.72
C ASN A 188 21.67 0.41 7.03
N LEU A 189 20.94 -0.70 6.97
CA LEU A 189 21.36 -1.89 6.21
C LEU A 189 21.12 -1.74 4.70
N LEU A 190 20.16 -0.89 4.32
CA LEU A 190 19.83 -0.57 2.94
C LEU A 190 20.78 0.49 2.40
N GLN A 191 21.76 0.06 1.60
CA GLN A 191 22.69 1.00 0.95
C GLN A 191 21.99 1.81 -0.15
N GLY A 192 22.45 3.03 -0.40
CA GLY A 192 22.01 3.84 -1.55
C GLY A 192 20.63 4.49 -1.44
N VAL A 193 19.97 4.40 -0.28
CA VAL A 193 18.74 5.16 0.00
C VAL A 193 19.06 6.65 -0.06
N SER A 194 18.40 7.36 -0.97
CA SER A 194 18.58 8.81 -1.16
C SER A 194 17.59 9.62 -0.33
N VAL A 195 16.36 9.11 -0.17
CA VAL A 195 15.23 9.81 0.42
C VAL A 195 14.45 8.84 1.27
N GLU A 196 13.88 9.34 2.36
CA GLU A 196 12.93 8.62 3.21
C GLU A 196 11.56 9.31 3.10
N LEU A 197 10.53 8.51 2.85
CA LEU A 197 9.14 8.89 2.86
C LEU A 197 8.45 8.15 4.00
N GLN A 198 7.93 8.90 4.97
CA GLN A 198 7.11 8.39 6.05
C GLN A 198 5.70 8.91 5.85
N ALA A 199 4.70 8.04 5.95
CA ALA A 199 3.31 8.43 5.83
C ALA A 199 2.39 7.50 6.62
N SER A 200 1.29 8.08 7.12
CA SER A 200 0.19 7.39 7.81
C SER A 200 -1.04 7.25 6.94
N ASP A 201 -1.15 8.06 5.88
CA ASP A 201 -2.31 8.11 5.01
C ASP A 201 -1.94 7.85 3.54
N LEU A 202 -2.85 7.22 2.79
CA LEU A 202 -2.61 6.87 1.39
C LEU A 202 -2.42 8.11 0.51
N ASP A 203 -3.02 9.24 0.91
CA ASP A 203 -2.88 10.53 0.23
C ASP A 203 -1.43 11.03 0.29
N GLU A 204 -0.78 10.92 1.45
CA GLU A 204 0.64 11.27 1.62
C GLU A 204 1.57 10.31 0.87
N MET A 205 1.13 9.05 0.67
CA MET A 205 1.80 8.07 -0.18
C MET A 205 1.55 8.28 -1.67
N GLY A 206 0.78 9.31 -2.07
CA GLY A 206 0.59 9.66 -3.46
C GLY A 206 1.91 10.07 -4.16
N GLU A 207 1.88 10.09 -5.49
CA GLU A 207 3.03 10.52 -6.30
C GLU A 207 3.48 11.94 -5.95
N GLU A 208 2.55 12.82 -5.58
CA GLU A 208 2.86 14.19 -5.16
C GLU A 208 3.73 14.22 -3.90
N GLY A 209 3.33 13.49 -2.85
CA GLY A 209 4.08 13.40 -1.60
C GLY A 209 5.49 12.84 -1.82
N LEU A 210 5.59 11.78 -2.61
CA LEU A 210 6.87 11.20 -3.03
C LEU A 210 7.75 12.21 -3.78
N MET A 211 7.22 12.85 -4.81
CA MET A 211 7.94 13.82 -5.64
C MET A 211 8.40 15.03 -4.84
N SER A 212 7.57 15.50 -3.90
CA SER A 212 7.88 16.59 -2.98
C SER A 212 9.11 16.26 -2.13
N ARG A 213 9.16 15.05 -1.54
CA ARG A 213 10.32 14.59 -0.75
C ARG A 213 11.58 14.45 -1.57
N ILE A 214 11.47 13.95 -2.79
CA ILE A 214 12.63 13.84 -3.67
C ILE A 214 13.15 15.22 -4.05
N ARG A 215 12.27 16.17 -4.36
CA ARG A 215 12.66 17.55 -4.69
C ARG A 215 13.37 18.24 -3.52
N ASP A 216 12.83 18.16 -2.30
CA ASP A 216 13.48 18.73 -1.10
C ASP A 216 14.91 18.21 -0.92
N SER A 217 15.11 16.90 -1.12
CA SER A 217 16.43 16.27 -1.03
C SER A 217 17.43 16.75 -2.08
N MET A 218 16.95 17.26 -3.22
CA MET A 218 17.81 17.77 -4.30
C MET A 218 18.22 19.24 -4.06
N THR A 219 17.36 20.02 -3.42
CA THR A 219 17.58 21.46 -3.19
C THR A 219 18.41 21.75 -1.96
N ARG A 220 18.43 20.85 -0.96
CA ARG A 220 19.38 20.91 0.17
C ARG A 220 20.77 20.46 -0.28
N ARG A 221 21.57 21.39 -0.79
CA ARG A 221 23.02 21.25 -0.95
C ARG A 221 23.76 22.17 0.00
#